data_AF-A0A7X5C1W0-F1
#
_entry.id   AF-A0A7X5C1W0-F1
#
_cell.length_a   1.000
_cell.length_b   1.000
_cell.length_c   1.000
_cell.angle_alpha   90.00
_cell.angle_beta   90.00
_cell.angle_gamma   90.00
#
_symmetry.space_group_name_H-M   'P 1'
#
loop_
_entity.id
_entity.type
_entity.pdbx_description
1 polymer ?
#
loop_
_entity_poly.entity_id
_entity_poly.type
_entity_poly.pdbx_seq_one_letter_code
_entity_poly.pdbx_strand_id
1 'polypeptide(L)'
;MVIYSAITTYHTLCCILHKLKSNADKEAVLYLSNINYYATNLESGIKLSGIFKEVILFDDAYILKEASAPKLEDGIKRIKGAVEKSIEANMWDSEIYIAGDHFPFGLYCISNNIEYNFFEDGAGIYTRSELLFDSVKSSNERLHELMVHLKVNGKNENVQMKYLNKNAQIDALLIADQENVVDFNADAILTSLSHAAIEQLMIIFSAKEMNITDAPKALILTQHFANLNMMSLREQEHLYALLADYFIREGNEVIIKPHPSDIQGRYSQVISGSYIIPGYFPSELIPYCVKNKYAIGVTVSSTAIFNLDQSIDDKIVFSKKTEKEFIHMHRYYAVSRIVELLDSDETCIHTLGADDTQLFNFFKVNDAINNINIVSHNTISELELPERKVIIIDKVSNSERKQHETANEISRFLQSLTENDISIFINSEENNLFYDYGYEDIFNNMAHVIIQKELVNDAYKTDTEPENIFVYSKNKGFMNKLLNLNVERELKNNQTKIRISLVQPFDSSVEEKISKGILKSTIERLKLYATQDSVIFDDPTKFIDRLTSKSIKTTLQTLERRLLSYIE
;
A
#
# COMPACT_ATOMS: atom_id res chain seq x y z
N MET A 1 -33.36 14.83 -20.79
CA MET A 1 -32.79 15.32 -19.52
C MET A 1 -31.74 14.32 -19.06
N VAL A 2 -30.72 14.76 -18.32
CA VAL A 2 -29.66 13.90 -17.80
C VAL A 2 -29.64 13.96 -16.27
N ILE A 3 -29.43 12.82 -15.62
CA ILE A 3 -29.28 12.73 -14.16
C ILE A 3 -27.88 12.23 -13.85
N TYR A 4 -27.19 12.94 -12.98
CA TYR A 4 -25.90 12.53 -12.43
C TYR A 4 -26.05 12.22 -10.94
N SER A 5 -25.39 11.17 -10.47
CA SER A 5 -25.26 10.84 -9.05
C SER A 5 -23.78 10.76 -8.68
N ALA A 6 -23.37 11.58 -7.71
CA ALA A 6 -22.00 11.71 -7.27
C ALA A 6 -21.87 11.57 -5.74
N ILE A 7 -20.91 10.76 -5.32
CA ILE A 7 -20.70 10.44 -3.89
C ILE A 7 -19.49 11.17 -3.32
N THR A 8 -18.36 11.16 -4.03
CA THR A 8 -17.10 11.77 -3.58
C THR A 8 -16.81 13.06 -4.35
N THR A 9 -15.78 13.81 -3.91
CA THR A 9 -15.28 14.97 -4.65
C THR A 9 -14.79 14.56 -6.05
N TYR A 10 -14.17 13.39 -6.18
CA TYR A 10 -13.76 12.83 -7.48
C TYR A 10 -14.98 12.52 -8.38
N HIS A 11 -16.02 11.89 -7.84
CA HIS A 11 -17.27 11.64 -8.57
C HIS A 11 -17.93 12.93 -9.05
N THR A 12 -17.92 13.95 -8.20
CA THR A 12 -18.46 15.27 -8.50
C THR A 12 -17.70 15.90 -9.67
N LEU A 13 -16.37 15.84 -9.65
CA LEU A 13 -15.54 16.28 -10.77
C LEU A 13 -15.88 15.50 -12.05
N CYS A 14 -15.95 14.17 -12.00
CA CYS A 14 -16.29 13.34 -13.17
C CYS A 14 -17.63 13.74 -13.80
N CYS A 15 -18.66 13.96 -12.96
CA CYS A 15 -19.98 14.40 -13.43
C CYS A 15 -19.92 15.78 -14.10
N ILE A 16 -19.19 16.74 -13.51
CA ILE A 16 -19.01 18.07 -14.11
C ILE A 16 -18.26 17.96 -15.44
N LEU A 17 -17.14 17.24 -15.48
CA LEU A 17 -16.34 17.08 -16.70
C LEU A 17 -17.14 16.42 -17.83
N HIS A 18 -17.91 15.37 -17.51
CA HIS A 18 -18.77 14.72 -18.49
C HIS A 18 -19.89 15.66 -18.97
N LYS A 19 -20.50 16.42 -18.07
CA LYS A 19 -21.51 17.43 -18.42
C LYS A 19 -20.93 18.50 -19.36
N LEU A 20 -19.74 19.02 -19.08
CA LEU A 20 -19.08 20.03 -19.91
C LEU A 20 -18.64 19.50 -21.27
N LYS A 21 -18.16 18.25 -21.34
CA LYS A 21 -17.60 17.66 -22.57
C LYS A 21 -18.65 17.00 -23.47
N SER A 22 -19.52 16.19 -22.90
CA SER A 22 -20.39 15.26 -23.67
C SER A 22 -21.84 15.71 -23.71
N ASN A 23 -22.28 16.51 -22.73
CA ASN A 23 -23.70 16.84 -22.54
C ASN A 23 -23.91 18.35 -22.34
N ALA A 24 -23.05 19.21 -22.91
CA ALA A 24 -23.06 20.67 -22.66
C ALA A 24 -24.45 21.30 -22.88
N ASP A 25 -25.16 20.88 -23.91
CA ASP A 25 -26.46 21.45 -24.31
C ASP A 25 -27.69 20.78 -23.66
N LYS A 26 -27.52 19.65 -22.94
CA LYS A 26 -28.64 18.94 -22.32
C LYS A 26 -28.95 19.50 -20.93
N GLU A 27 -30.23 19.68 -20.58
CA GLU A 27 -30.60 19.92 -19.17
C GLU A 27 -30.16 18.76 -18.29
N ALA A 28 -29.52 19.07 -17.16
CA ALA A 28 -28.97 18.08 -16.25
C ALA A 28 -29.24 18.41 -14.77
N VAL A 29 -29.54 17.38 -13.99
CA VAL A 29 -29.69 17.43 -12.52
C VAL A 29 -28.55 16.63 -11.88
N LEU A 30 -27.97 17.15 -10.81
CA LEU A 30 -26.94 16.47 -10.01
C LEU A 30 -27.46 16.12 -8.62
N TYR A 31 -27.47 14.81 -8.31
CA TYR A 31 -27.60 14.30 -6.95
C TYR A 31 -26.22 14.25 -6.31
N LEU A 32 -26.02 15.10 -5.31
CA LEU A 32 -24.78 15.20 -4.58
C LEU A 32 -24.95 14.56 -3.19
N SER A 33 -24.22 13.50 -2.93
CA SER A 33 -24.29 12.78 -1.66
C SER A 33 -23.88 13.64 -0.47
N ASN A 34 -24.65 13.56 0.62
CA ASN A 34 -24.28 14.16 1.90
C ASN A 34 -23.20 13.36 2.67
N ILE A 35 -22.77 12.19 2.17
CA ILE A 35 -21.62 11.47 2.70
C ILE A 35 -20.32 12.22 2.40
N ASN A 36 -20.29 13.02 1.33
CA ASN A 36 -19.19 13.94 1.09
C ASN A 36 -19.19 15.02 2.18
N TYR A 37 -18.14 15.03 3.00
CA TYR A 37 -17.96 16.02 4.06
C TYR A 37 -18.06 17.48 3.57
N TYR A 38 -17.73 17.74 2.30
CA TYR A 38 -17.75 19.06 1.68
C TYR A 38 -18.99 19.32 0.80
N ALA A 39 -20.03 18.46 0.88
CA ALA A 39 -21.20 18.50 -0.01
C ALA A 39 -21.87 19.89 -0.06
N THR A 40 -22.08 20.55 1.07
CA THR A 40 -22.76 21.86 1.13
C THR A 40 -21.97 22.97 0.43
N ASN A 41 -20.64 22.97 0.56
CA ASN A 41 -19.80 23.95 -0.12
C ASN A 41 -19.77 23.69 -1.63
N LEU A 42 -19.66 22.42 -2.04
CA LEU A 42 -19.72 22.00 -3.44
C LEU A 42 -21.06 22.35 -4.06
N GLU A 43 -22.18 22.05 -3.41
CA GLU A 43 -23.52 22.39 -3.86
C GLU A 43 -23.64 23.88 -4.16
N SER A 44 -23.18 24.73 -3.24
CA SER A 44 -23.23 26.19 -3.40
C SER A 44 -22.41 26.65 -4.61
N GLY A 45 -21.17 26.16 -4.75
CA GLY A 45 -20.30 26.48 -5.87
C GLY A 45 -20.88 26.02 -7.22
N ILE A 46 -21.43 24.80 -7.27
CA ILE A 46 -22.03 24.23 -8.48
C ILE A 46 -23.32 24.99 -8.86
N LYS A 47 -24.18 25.34 -7.90
CA LYS A 47 -25.38 26.14 -8.18
C LYS A 47 -25.03 27.50 -8.78
N LEU A 48 -24.01 28.17 -8.25
CA LEU A 48 -23.53 29.46 -8.78
C LEU A 48 -22.92 29.34 -10.18
N SER A 49 -22.35 28.17 -10.52
CA SER A 49 -21.76 27.93 -11.83
C SER A 49 -22.77 27.85 -12.98
N GLY A 50 -24.02 27.48 -12.69
CA GLY A 50 -25.05 27.24 -13.70
C GLY A 50 -24.81 26.02 -14.59
N ILE A 51 -23.82 25.16 -14.28
CA ILE A 51 -23.50 23.95 -15.07
C ILE A 51 -24.67 22.95 -15.07
N PHE A 52 -25.36 22.85 -13.93
CA PHE A 52 -26.55 22.01 -13.78
C PHE A 52 -27.78 22.88 -13.58
N LYS A 53 -28.91 22.42 -14.10
CA LYS A 53 -30.22 23.04 -13.89
C LYS A 53 -30.58 23.02 -12.41
N GLU A 54 -30.27 21.91 -11.74
CA GLU A 54 -30.53 21.71 -10.33
C GLU A 54 -29.44 20.85 -9.70
N VAL A 55 -29.14 21.13 -8.43
CA VAL A 55 -28.26 20.34 -7.58
C VAL A 55 -29.03 19.99 -6.31
N ILE A 56 -29.19 18.70 -6.06
CA ILE A 56 -29.99 18.15 -4.98
C ILE A 56 -29.05 17.42 -4.02
N LEU A 57 -29.05 17.83 -2.74
CA LEU A 57 -28.37 17.05 -1.71
C LEU A 57 -29.14 15.77 -1.43
N PHE A 58 -28.47 14.64 -1.63
CA PHE A 58 -29.05 13.31 -1.46
C PHE A 58 -28.57 12.67 -0.14
N ASP A 59 -29.51 12.19 0.66
CA ASP A 59 -29.23 11.68 2.01
C ASP A 59 -28.79 10.20 2.01
N ASP A 60 -27.69 9.90 1.33
CA ASP A 60 -27.14 8.55 1.30
C ASP A 60 -26.78 8.04 2.70
N ALA A 61 -26.31 8.93 3.59
CA ALA A 61 -25.90 8.55 4.94
C ALA A 61 -27.09 7.98 5.75
N TYR A 62 -28.25 8.63 5.68
CA TYR A 62 -29.47 8.11 6.29
C TYR A 62 -29.91 6.80 5.63
N ILE A 63 -29.92 6.73 4.30
CA ILE A 63 -30.42 5.56 3.58
C ILE A 63 -29.56 4.32 3.85
N LEU A 64 -28.23 4.46 3.88
CA LEU A 64 -27.31 3.35 4.22
C LEU A 64 -27.51 2.86 5.65
N LYS A 65 -27.84 3.76 6.58
CA LYS A 65 -28.18 3.36 7.95
C LYS A 65 -29.47 2.53 7.99
N GLU A 66 -30.49 2.93 7.24
CA GLU A 66 -31.76 2.18 7.12
C GLU A 66 -31.58 0.81 6.45
N ALA A 67 -30.61 0.67 5.54
CA ALA A 67 -30.28 -0.58 4.85
C ALA A 67 -29.75 -1.70 5.76
N SER A 68 -29.42 -1.38 7.02
CA SER A 68 -28.91 -2.36 8.00
C SER A 68 -30.01 -3.33 8.47
N ALA A 69 -30.32 -4.32 7.64
CA ALA A 69 -31.26 -5.39 7.96
C ALA A 69 -30.55 -6.75 8.16
N PRO A 70 -31.11 -7.68 8.98
CA PRO A 70 -30.56 -9.03 9.14
C PRO A 70 -30.62 -9.88 7.87
N LYS A 71 -31.57 -9.60 6.96
CA LYS A 71 -31.74 -10.28 5.68
C LYS A 71 -31.47 -9.33 4.53
N LEU A 72 -30.86 -9.86 3.48
CA LEU A 72 -30.46 -9.07 2.32
C LEU A 72 -31.67 -8.44 1.61
N GLU A 73 -32.75 -9.20 1.42
CA GLU A 73 -33.96 -8.76 0.73
C GLU A 73 -34.64 -7.61 1.47
N ASP A 74 -34.61 -7.65 2.82
CA ASP A 74 -35.14 -6.57 3.66
C ASP A 74 -34.29 -5.31 3.52
N GLY A 75 -32.97 -5.44 3.42
CA GLY A 75 -32.05 -4.33 3.17
C GLY A 75 -32.34 -3.65 1.83
N ILE A 76 -32.49 -4.44 0.76
CA ILE A 76 -32.88 -3.96 -0.58
C ILE A 76 -34.22 -3.22 -0.52
N LYS A 77 -35.24 -3.80 0.11
CA LYS A 77 -36.57 -3.19 0.22
C LYS A 77 -36.52 -1.84 0.94
N ARG A 78 -35.70 -1.72 1.99
CA ARG A 78 -35.54 -0.47 2.75
C ARG A 78 -34.83 0.60 1.93
N ILE A 79 -33.76 0.25 1.22
CA ILE A 79 -33.09 1.16 0.29
C ILE A 79 -34.10 1.67 -0.74
N LYS A 80 -34.87 0.76 -1.38
CA LYS A 80 -35.90 1.13 -2.35
C LYS A 80 -36.86 2.19 -1.82
N GLY A 81 -37.50 1.88 -0.69
CA GLY A 81 -38.50 2.77 -0.10
C GLY A 81 -37.94 4.09 0.44
N ALA A 82 -36.65 4.15 0.78
CA ALA A 82 -36.01 5.38 1.24
C ALA A 82 -35.57 6.28 0.07
N VAL A 83 -35.04 5.68 -1.00
CA VAL A 83 -34.69 6.40 -2.24
C VAL A 83 -35.95 6.95 -2.91
N GLU A 84 -37.03 6.16 -3.03
CA GLU A 84 -38.32 6.61 -3.60
C GLU A 84 -38.93 7.84 -2.92
N LYS A 85 -38.68 8.02 -1.62
CA LYS A 85 -39.13 9.20 -0.88
C LYS A 85 -38.26 10.43 -1.13
N SER A 86 -37.05 10.23 -1.65
CA SER A 86 -36.00 11.24 -1.78
C SER A 86 -35.80 11.71 -3.22
N ILE A 87 -36.52 11.12 -4.18
CA ILE A 87 -36.43 11.43 -5.61
C ILE A 87 -37.80 11.75 -6.19
N GLU A 88 -37.84 12.47 -7.29
CA GLU A 88 -39.08 12.82 -7.97
C GLU A 88 -39.57 11.69 -8.90
N ALA A 89 -40.88 11.53 -9.04
CA ALA A 89 -41.48 10.40 -9.76
C ALA A 89 -41.22 10.37 -11.29
N ASN A 90 -40.80 11.49 -11.88
CA ASN A 90 -40.72 11.67 -13.35
C ASN A 90 -39.28 11.52 -13.92
N MET A 91 -38.38 10.90 -13.16
CA MET A 91 -36.95 10.91 -13.46
C MET A 91 -36.48 9.76 -14.36
N TRP A 92 -37.27 8.71 -14.48
CA TRP A 92 -36.86 7.42 -15.06
C TRP A 92 -36.71 7.40 -16.58
N ASP A 93 -37.28 8.38 -17.30
CA ASP A 93 -37.08 8.53 -18.75
C ASP A 93 -35.78 9.30 -19.10
N SER A 94 -34.94 9.61 -18.10
CA SER A 94 -33.70 10.36 -18.28
C SER A 94 -32.51 9.44 -18.57
N GLU A 95 -31.48 9.98 -19.21
CA GLU A 95 -30.16 9.32 -19.23
C GLU A 95 -29.53 9.43 -17.83
N ILE A 96 -29.24 8.30 -17.18
CA ILE A 96 -28.71 8.25 -15.82
C ILE A 96 -27.22 7.94 -15.85
N TYR A 97 -26.43 8.69 -15.08
CA TYR A 97 -25.00 8.48 -14.88
C TYR A 97 -24.70 8.39 -13.39
N ILE A 98 -24.06 7.31 -12.96
CA ILE A 98 -23.82 6.98 -11.55
C ILE A 98 -22.33 6.78 -11.33
N ALA A 99 -21.77 7.52 -10.39
CA ALA A 99 -20.42 7.31 -9.88
C ALA A 99 -20.50 6.67 -8.49
N GLY A 100 -20.03 5.43 -8.37
CA GLY A 100 -20.18 4.62 -7.16
C GLY A 100 -21.56 3.94 -7.07
N ASP A 101 -21.84 2.99 -7.97
CA ASP A 101 -23.13 2.26 -8.04
C ASP A 101 -23.41 1.32 -6.85
N HIS A 102 -22.46 1.19 -5.93
CA HIS A 102 -22.60 0.50 -4.65
C HIS A 102 -23.22 1.39 -3.54
N PHE A 103 -23.51 2.65 -3.83
CA PHE A 103 -24.24 3.57 -2.95
C PHE A 103 -25.76 3.54 -3.24
N PRO A 104 -26.61 4.03 -2.30
CA PRO A 104 -28.06 3.89 -2.36
C PRO A 104 -28.74 4.18 -3.71
N PHE A 105 -28.35 5.25 -4.41
CA PHE A 105 -28.95 5.56 -5.72
C PHE A 105 -28.62 4.50 -6.79
N GLY A 106 -27.39 3.98 -6.82
CA GLY A 106 -26.99 2.89 -7.69
C GLY A 106 -27.66 1.57 -7.32
N LEU A 107 -27.68 1.24 -6.03
CA LEU A 107 -28.36 0.05 -5.50
C LEU A 107 -29.86 0.08 -5.83
N TYR A 108 -30.48 1.25 -5.79
CA TYR A 108 -31.87 1.45 -6.22
C TYR A 108 -32.07 1.12 -7.70
N CYS A 109 -31.23 1.67 -8.58
CA CYS A 109 -31.34 1.48 -10.02
C CYS A 109 -31.18 -0.01 -10.36
N ILE A 110 -30.14 -0.66 -9.83
CA ILE A 110 -29.89 -2.09 -10.01
C ILE A 110 -31.10 -2.90 -9.53
N SER A 111 -31.61 -2.62 -8.33
CA SER A 111 -32.68 -3.43 -7.74
C SER A 111 -34.03 -3.28 -8.46
N ASN A 112 -34.21 -2.23 -9.27
CA ASN A 112 -35.41 -1.98 -10.05
C ASN A 112 -35.21 -2.20 -11.57
N ASN A 113 -34.06 -2.76 -11.98
CA ASN A 113 -33.71 -2.97 -13.39
C ASN A 113 -33.77 -1.68 -14.22
N ILE A 114 -33.28 -0.58 -13.65
CA ILE A 114 -33.18 0.70 -14.33
C ILE A 114 -31.79 0.79 -14.94
N GLU A 115 -31.75 1.02 -16.25
CA GLU A 115 -30.52 1.16 -17.00
C GLU A 115 -29.77 2.44 -16.63
N TYR A 116 -28.44 2.36 -16.54
CA TYR A 116 -27.59 3.50 -16.19
C TYR A 116 -26.20 3.41 -16.82
N ASN A 117 -25.52 4.55 -16.86
CA ASN A 117 -24.13 4.67 -17.23
C ASN A 117 -23.26 4.76 -15.96
N PHE A 118 -22.12 4.10 -15.95
CA PHE A 118 -21.26 3.95 -14.78
C PHE A 118 -19.97 4.75 -14.92
N PHE A 119 -19.61 5.54 -13.92
CA PHE A 119 -18.24 6.05 -13.71
C PHE A 119 -17.52 5.19 -12.68
N GLU A 120 -16.24 4.89 -12.92
CA GLU A 120 -15.42 4.21 -11.91
C GLU A 120 -15.29 5.01 -10.61
N ASP A 121 -15.15 4.28 -9.49
CA ASP A 121 -15.09 4.86 -8.14
C ASP A 121 -13.79 5.67 -7.88
N GLY A 122 -12.73 5.31 -8.61
CA GLY A 122 -11.44 5.96 -8.63
C GLY A 122 -10.65 5.44 -9.82
N ALA A 123 -9.68 6.21 -10.31
CA ALA A 123 -8.87 5.80 -11.45
C ALA A 123 -8.22 4.43 -11.23
N GLY A 124 -8.56 3.45 -12.07
CA GLY A 124 -7.98 2.11 -12.01
C GLY A 124 -8.71 1.14 -11.07
N ILE A 125 -9.74 1.58 -10.33
CA ILE A 125 -10.47 0.73 -9.37
C ILE A 125 -11.31 -0.34 -10.07
N TYR A 126 -11.74 -0.10 -11.31
CA TYR A 126 -12.57 -1.07 -12.04
C TYR A 126 -11.90 -2.44 -12.22
N THR A 127 -10.62 -2.46 -12.58
CA THR A 127 -9.82 -3.69 -12.70
C THR A 127 -9.18 -4.13 -11.38
N ARG A 128 -9.25 -3.30 -10.34
CA ARG A 128 -8.74 -3.54 -8.99
C ARG A 128 -9.88 -3.61 -7.98
N SER A 129 -10.96 -4.33 -8.34
CA SER A 129 -12.19 -4.34 -7.56
C SER A 129 -11.99 -4.85 -6.12
N GLU A 130 -11.01 -5.72 -5.89
CA GLU A 130 -10.62 -6.18 -4.56
C GLU A 130 -10.24 -5.03 -3.62
N LEU A 131 -9.67 -3.93 -4.12
CA LEU A 131 -9.36 -2.75 -3.30
C LEU A 131 -10.63 -2.15 -2.69
N LEU A 132 -11.67 -1.98 -3.52
CA LEU A 132 -12.97 -1.45 -3.09
C LEU A 132 -13.70 -2.44 -2.17
N PHE A 133 -13.79 -3.71 -2.57
CA PHE A 133 -14.56 -4.72 -1.85
C PHE A 133 -13.94 -5.02 -0.47
N ASP A 134 -12.62 -5.13 -0.36
CA ASP A 134 -11.95 -5.33 0.93
C ASP A 134 -12.20 -4.15 1.89
N SER A 135 -12.13 -2.92 1.38
CA SER A 135 -12.36 -1.71 2.16
C SER A 135 -13.79 -1.62 2.69
N VAL A 136 -14.77 -2.00 1.87
CA VAL A 136 -16.17 -2.06 2.32
C VAL A 136 -16.36 -3.22 3.28
N LYS A 137 -15.77 -4.40 3.02
CA LYS A 137 -15.90 -5.55 3.91
C LYS A 137 -15.36 -5.28 5.31
N SER A 138 -14.25 -4.57 5.44
CA SER A 138 -13.65 -4.25 6.75
C SER A 138 -14.48 -3.26 7.57
N SER A 139 -15.33 -2.44 6.92
CA SER A 139 -16.14 -1.41 7.58
C SER A 139 -17.62 -1.77 7.69
N ASN A 140 -18.16 -2.51 6.73
CA ASN A 140 -19.56 -2.90 6.63
C ASN A 140 -19.72 -4.21 5.83
N GLU A 141 -19.59 -5.34 6.53
CA GLU A 141 -19.70 -6.69 5.94
C GLU A 141 -21.03 -6.92 5.21
N ARG A 142 -22.15 -6.38 5.73
CA ARG A 142 -23.47 -6.53 5.08
C ARG A 142 -23.57 -5.76 3.76
N LEU A 143 -23.02 -4.55 3.71
CA LEU A 143 -22.95 -3.81 2.46
C LEU A 143 -22.08 -4.56 1.45
N HIS A 144 -20.97 -5.15 1.89
CA HIS A 144 -20.15 -5.99 1.03
C HIS A 144 -20.93 -7.21 0.48
N GLU A 145 -21.71 -7.92 1.30
CA GLU A 145 -22.59 -9.00 0.83
C GLU A 145 -23.58 -8.51 -0.25
N LEU A 146 -24.17 -7.33 -0.04
CA LEU A 146 -25.07 -6.71 -1.01
C LEU A 146 -24.37 -6.33 -2.32
N MET A 147 -23.17 -5.78 -2.23
CA MET A 147 -22.34 -5.44 -3.39
C MET A 147 -22.04 -6.67 -4.24
N VAL A 148 -21.65 -7.78 -3.60
CA VAL A 148 -21.39 -9.05 -4.28
C VAL A 148 -22.67 -9.59 -4.94
N HIS A 149 -23.79 -9.60 -4.20
CA HIS A 149 -25.07 -10.10 -4.71
C HIS A 149 -25.56 -9.31 -5.92
N LEU A 150 -25.46 -7.98 -5.88
CA LEU A 150 -25.96 -7.09 -6.92
C LEU A 150 -24.96 -6.84 -8.06
N LYS A 151 -23.75 -7.43 -8.01
CA LYS A 151 -22.70 -7.26 -9.02
C LYS A 151 -22.39 -5.78 -9.30
N VAL A 152 -22.15 -5.00 -8.26
CA VAL A 152 -21.82 -3.56 -8.36
C VAL A 152 -20.43 -3.33 -9.00
N ASN A 153 -19.94 -2.09 -8.96
CA ASN A 153 -18.69 -1.61 -9.56
C ASN A 153 -18.73 -1.75 -11.09
N GLY A 154 -19.86 -1.40 -11.70
CA GLY A 154 -20.04 -1.43 -13.14
C GLY A 154 -20.08 -2.85 -13.75
N LYS A 155 -20.40 -3.87 -12.95
CA LYS A 155 -20.48 -5.29 -13.38
C LYS A 155 -21.93 -5.78 -13.53
N ASN A 156 -22.92 -4.97 -13.19
CA ASN A 156 -24.33 -5.33 -13.31
C ASN A 156 -24.78 -5.27 -14.77
N GLU A 157 -25.80 -6.05 -15.13
CA GLU A 157 -26.33 -6.11 -16.50
C GLU A 157 -27.05 -4.83 -16.94
N ASN A 158 -27.53 -4.02 -15.98
CA ASN A 158 -28.19 -2.75 -16.27
C ASN A 158 -27.20 -1.63 -16.69
N VAL A 159 -25.89 -1.89 -16.67
CA VAL A 159 -24.86 -0.92 -17.05
C VAL A 159 -24.76 -0.83 -18.57
N GLN A 160 -25.15 0.32 -19.12
CA GLN A 160 -25.11 0.60 -20.56
C GLN A 160 -23.71 0.94 -21.04
N MET A 161 -23.08 1.95 -20.43
CA MET A 161 -21.71 2.37 -20.73
C MET A 161 -20.89 2.50 -19.45
N LYS A 162 -19.59 2.23 -19.55
CA LYS A 162 -18.60 2.33 -18.48
C LYS A 162 -17.57 3.40 -18.85
N TYR A 163 -17.44 4.41 -18.01
CA TYR A 163 -16.50 5.51 -18.17
C TYR A 163 -15.30 5.26 -17.25
N LEU A 164 -14.21 4.81 -17.84
CA LEU A 164 -13.01 4.35 -17.13
C LEU A 164 -11.79 5.10 -17.66
N ASN A 165 -10.85 5.49 -16.79
CA ASN A 165 -9.52 5.88 -17.22
C ASN A 165 -8.79 4.61 -17.69
N LYS A 166 -8.68 4.40 -19.01
CA LYS A 166 -8.10 3.16 -19.57
C LYS A 166 -6.63 3.00 -19.19
N ASN A 167 -5.88 4.10 -19.13
CA ASN A 167 -4.45 4.10 -18.80
C ASN A 167 -4.17 3.70 -17.36
N ALA A 168 -5.13 3.90 -16.45
CA ALA A 168 -4.96 3.56 -15.04
C ALA A 168 -5.22 2.08 -14.72
N GLN A 169 -5.77 1.29 -15.65
CA GLN A 169 -6.14 -0.11 -15.39
C GLN A 169 -4.91 -1.05 -15.44
N ILE A 170 -4.89 -2.10 -14.60
CA ILE A 170 -3.74 -3.06 -14.57
C ILE A 170 -3.64 -3.83 -15.89
N ASP A 171 -4.78 -4.11 -16.52
CA ASP A 171 -4.84 -4.85 -17.76
C ASP A 171 -5.77 -4.13 -18.74
N ALA A 172 -5.19 -3.19 -19.47
CA ALA A 172 -5.91 -2.43 -20.48
C ALA A 172 -6.48 -3.34 -21.59
N LEU A 173 -5.90 -4.53 -21.82
CA LEU A 173 -6.39 -5.48 -22.83
C LEU A 173 -7.73 -6.08 -22.43
N LEU A 174 -7.99 -6.32 -21.14
CA LEU A 174 -9.29 -6.84 -20.66
C LEU A 174 -10.47 -5.92 -20.99
N ILE A 175 -10.20 -4.64 -21.20
CA ILE A 175 -11.23 -3.61 -21.47
C ILE A 175 -11.07 -2.93 -22.83
N ALA A 176 -10.02 -3.24 -23.59
CA ALA A 176 -9.69 -2.55 -24.83
C ALA A 176 -10.80 -2.70 -25.88
N ASP A 177 -11.32 -3.92 -26.02
CA ASP A 177 -12.28 -4.29 -27.07
C ASP A 177 -13.74 -4.30 -26.59
N GLN A 178 -14.01 -3.87 -25.36
CA GLN A 178 -15.38 -3.79 -24.86
C GLN A 178 -16.08 -2.55 -25.46
N GLU A 179 -17.06 -2.78 -26.33
CA GLU A 179 -17.84 -1.70 -26.99
C GLU A 179 -18.52 -0.77 -26.00
N ASN A 180 -18.86 -1.26 -24.80
CA ASN A 180 -19.48 -0.46 -23.75
C ASN A 180 -18.48 0.23 -22.80
N VAL A 181 -17.19 0.34 -23.17
CA VAL A 181 -16.17 1.04 -22.37
C VAL A 181 -15.66 2.29 -23.08
N VAL A 182 -15.93 3.44 -22.47
CA VAL A 182 -15.47 4.77 -22.90
C VAL A 182 -14.21 5.14 -22.12
N ASP A 183 -13.17 5.60 -22.83
CA ASP A 183 -12.00 6.18 -22.17
C ASP A 183 -12.35 7.54 -21.57
N PHE A 184 -12.32 7.60 -20.24
CA PHE A 184 -12.64 8.77 -19.44
C PHE A 184 -11.45 9.12 -18.54
N ASN A 185 -10.43 9.72 -19.17
CA ASN A 185 -9.27 10.25 -18.46
C ASN A 185 -9.52 11.71 -18.06
N ALA A 186 -9.65 11.96 -16.75
CA ALA A 186 -9.94 13.29 -16.21
C ALA A 186 -8.87 14.34 -16.57
N ASP A 187 -7.59 13.96 -16.55
CA ASP A 187 -6.44 14.83 -16.89
C ASP A 187 -6.51 15.28 -18.35
N ALA A 188 -6.79 14.34 -19.26
CA ALA A 188 -6.95 14.62 -20.68
C ALA A 188 -8.18 15.52 -20.96
N ILE A 189 -9.28 15.32 -20.22
CA ILE A 189 -10.46 16.17 -20.35
C ILE A 189 -10.15 17.58 -19.85
N LEU A 190 -9.57 17.73 -18.66
CA LEU A 190 -9.20 19.03 -18.08
C LEU A 190 -8.29 19.82 -19.04
N THR A 191 -7.27 19.18 -19.60
CA THR A 191 -6.34 19.81 -20.55
C THR A 191 -7.04 20.29 -21.84
N SER A 192 -8.17 19.69 -22.21
CA SER A 192 -8.96 20.10 -23.38
C SER A 192 -9.97 21.23 -23.10
N LEU A 193 -10.20 21.59 -21.83
CA LEU A 193 -11.15 22.62 -21.46
C LEU A 193 -10.60 24.03 -21.72
N SER A 194 -11.52 24.99 -21.93
CA SER A 194 -11.17 26.40 -22.00
C SER A 194 -10.66 26.92 -20.64
N HIS A 195 -9.84 27.97 -20.67
CA HIS A 195 -9.36 28.62 -19.44
C HIS A 195 -10.50 29.05 -18.52
N ALA A 196 -11.58 29.63 -19.08
CA ALA A 196 -12.76 30.03 -18.31
C ALA A 196 -13.45 28.85 -17.61
N ALA A 197 -13.50 27.68 -18.24
CA ALA A 197 -14.05 26.47 -17.63
C ALA A 197 -13.15 25.95 -16.50
N ILE A 198 -11.83 26.03 -16.66
CA ILE A 198 -10.88 25.70 -15.58
C ILE A 198 -11.02 26.67 -14.41
N GLU A 199 -11.06 27.98 -14.65
CA GLU A 199 -11.29 28.99 -13.60
C GLU A 199 -12.60 28.73 -12.84
N GLN A 200 -13.66 28.38 -13.57
CA GLN A 200 -14.95 28.02 -12.97
C GLN A 200 -14.84 26.77 -12.08
N LEU A 201 -14.14 25.73 -12.54
CA LEU A 201 -13.86 24.54 -11.73
C LEU A 201 -13.06 24.88 -10.47
N MET A 202 -12.03 25.71 -10.60
CA MET A 202 -11.23 26.17 -9.45
C MET A 202 -12.10 26.89 -8.42
N ILE A 203 -13.05 27.73 -8.86
CA ILE A 203 -14.02 28.39 -7.99
C ILE A 203 -14.97 27.39 -7.32
N ILE A 204 -15.58 26.47 -8.08
CA ILE A 204 -16.49 25.44 -7.55
C ILE A 204 -15.84 24.66 -6.43
N PHE A 205 -14.60 24.22 -6.65
CA PHE A 205 -13.86 23.41 -5.70
C PHE A 205 -13.06 24.24 -4.68
N SER A 206 -13.18 25.58 -4.69
CA SER A 206 -12.39 26.50 -3.86
C SER A 206 -10.87 26.29 -3.96
N ALA A 207 -10.40 25.77 -5.08
CA ALA A 207 -8.99 25.59 -5.37
C ALA A 207 -8.36 26.96 -5.69
N LYS A 208 -7.12 27.15 -5.25
CA LYS A 208 -6.41 28.43 -5.39
C LYS A 208 -5.01 28.20 -5.94
N GLU A 209 -4.59 29.11 -6.80
CA GLU A 209 -3.17 29.22 -7.16
C GLU A 209 -2.34 29.46 -5.90
N MET A 210 -1.20 28.77 -5.85
CA MET A 210 -0.25 28.82 -4.76
C MET A 210 0.99 29.60 -5.19
N ASN A 211 1.46 30.48 -4.30
CA ASN A 211 2.71 31.18 -4.45
C ASN A 211 3.84 30.27 -3.96
N ILE A 212 4.36 29.45 -4.86
CA ILE A 212 5.45 28.51 -4.61
C ILE A 212 6.67 28.93 -5.46
N THR A 213 7.88 28.58 -5.04
CA THR A 213 9.08 28.97 -5.79
C THR A 213 9.22 28.19 -7.10
N ASP A 214 10.21 28.56 -7.92
CA ASP A 214 10.54 27.83 -9.15
C ASP A 214 11.38 26.56 -8.89
N ALA A 215 11.66 26.22 -7.62
CA ALA A 215 12.34 24.98 -7.29
C ALA A 215 11.55 23.76 -7.80
N PRO A 216 12.23 22.64 -8.10
CA PRO A 216 11.58 21.37 -8.40
C PRO A 216 10.65 20.95 -7.25
N LYS A 217 9.52 20.34 -7.60
CA LYS A 217 8.42 20.09 -6.64
C LYS A 217 8.21 18.61 -6.45
N ALA A 218 8.00 18.19 -5.21
CA ALA A 218 7.62 16.84 -4.86
C ALA A 218 6.18 16.86 -4.32
N LEU A 219 5.31 16.00 -4.86
CA LEU A 219 3.93 15.84 -4.39
C LEU A 219 3.80 14.58 -3.53
N ILE A 220 3.37 14.72 -2.29
CA ILE A 220 2.94 13.59 -1.45
C ILE A 220 1.41 13.55 -1.44
N LEU A 221 0.82 12.46 -1.90
CA LEU A 221 -0.61 12.19 -1.75
C LEU A 221 -0.84 11.27 -0.55
N THR A 222 -1.57 11.77 0.45
CA THR A 222 -1.81 10.99 1.68
C THR A 222 -3.11 10.21 1.65
N GLN A 223 -3.23 9.25 2.56
CA GLN A 223 -4.43 8.49 2.90
C GLN A 223 -4.77 8.74 4.38
N HIS A 224 -6.00 8.41 4.77
CA HIS A 224 -6.53 8.67 6.11
C HIS A 224 -6.48 7.41 7.01
N PHE A 225 -5.34 6.71 7.04
CA PHE A 225 -5.18 5.42 7.72
C PHE A 225 -5.57 5.47 9.21
N ALA A 226 -5.23 6.56 9.90
CA ALA A 226 -5.59 6.77 11.29
C ALA A 226 -7.10 6.92 11.49
N ASN A 227 -7.81 7.53 10.55
CA ASN A 227 -9.27 7.63 10.57
C ASN A 227 -9.94 6.28 10.26
N LEU A 228 -9.26 5.42 9.50
CA LEU A 228 -9.69 4.04 9.22
C LEU A 228 -9.34 3.06 10.35
N ASN A 229 -8.70 3.51 11.44
CA ASN A 229 -8.16 2.66 12.50
C ASN A 229 -7.18 1.58 12.00
N MET A 230 -6.49 1.82 10.88
CA MET A 230 -5.49 0.90 10.36
C MET A 230 -4.13 1.07 11.05
N MET A 231 -3.88 2.27 11.57
CA MET A 231 -2.70 2.62 12.37
C MET A 231 -3.03 3.82 13.27
N SER A 232 -2.19 4.13 14.25
CA SER A 232 -2.28 5.35 15.03
C SER A 232 -1.89 6.59 14.21
N LEU A 233 -2.30 7.78 14.67
CA LEU A 233 -1.85 9.03 14.04
C LEU A 233 -0.31 9.12 13.99
N ARG A 234 0.38 8.70 15.06
CA ARG A 234 1.85 8.76 15.11
C ARG A 234 2.50 7.83 14.08
N GLU A 235 1.94 6.66 13.86
CA GLU A 235 2.41 5.74 12.80
C GLU A 235 2.16 6.33 11.42
N GLN A 236 1.01 6.97 11.19
CA GLN A 236 0.74 7.67 9.93
C GLN A 236 1.73 8.83 9.71
N GLU A 237 2.00 9.65 10.73
CA GLU A 237 3.01 10.70 10.69
C GLU A 237 4.41 10.12 10.40
N HIS A 238 4.79 9.03 11.08
CA HIS A 238 6.06 8.33 10.89
C HIS A 238 6.22 7.80 9.46
N LEU A 239 5.18 7.17 8.92
CA LEU A 239 5.14 6.71 7.53
C LEU A 239 5.45 7.85 6.55
N TYR A 240 4.73 8.97 6.64
CA TYR A 240 4.96 10.09 5.72
C TYR A 240 6.30 10.80 5.94
N ALA A 241 6.82 10.83 7.16
CA ALA A 241 8.18 11.30 7.43
C ALA A 241 9.23 10.45 6.71
N LEU A 242 9.13 9.12 6.81
CA LEU A 242 10.01 8.19 6.12
C LEU A 242 9.89 8.32 4.60
N LEU A 243 8.67 8.50 4.07
CA LEU A 243 8.49 8.71 2.63
C LEU A 243 9.19 9.99 2.15
N ALA A 244 9.08 11.08 2.90
CA ALA A 244 9.77 12.31 2.58
C ALA A 244 11.29 12.14 2.65
N ASP A 245 11.82 11.51 3.70
CA ASP A 245 13.27 11.37 3.90
C ASP A 245 13.93 10.41 2.91
N TYR A 246 13.23 9.36 2.47
CA TYR A 246 13.79 8.36 1.57
C TYR A 246 13.60 8.67 0.09
N PHE A 247 12.43 9.17 -0.30
CA PHE A 247 12.00 9.21 -1.69
C PHE A 247 11.92 10.62 -2.27
N ILE A 248 12.06 11.67 -1.46
CA ILE A 248 12.14 13.04 -1.96
C ILE A 248 13.60 13.51 -1.96
N ARG A 249 14.05 14.00 -3.12
CA ARG A 249 15.40 14.53 -3.29
C ARG A 249 15.58 15.85 -2.56
N GLU A 250 16.76 16.06 -2.00
CA GLU A 250 17.13 17.33 -1.38
C GLU A 250 17.03 18.49 -2.39
N GLY A 251 16.50 19.63 -1.95
CA GLY A 251 16.24 20.78 -2.80
C GLY A 251 14.85 20.81 -3.44
N ASN A 252 14.09 19.71 -3.39
CA ASN A 252 12.69 19.73 -3.81
C ASN A 252 11.80 20.40 -2.76
N GLU A 253 10.90 21.27 -3.20
CA GLU A 253 9.82 21.77 -2.34
C GLU A 253 8.74 20.70 -2.17
N VAL A 254 8.44 20.35 -0.92
CA VAL A 254 7.45 19.31 -0.61
C VAL A 254 6.05 19.92 -0.54
N ILE A 255 5.17 19.40 -1.38
CA ILE A 255 3.76 19.75 -1.43
C ILE A 255 2.98 18.51 -1.00
N ILE A 256 2.10 18.65 -0.02
CA ILE A 256 1.34 17.54 0.54
C ILE A 256 -0.13 17.79 0.26
N LYS A 257 -0.80 16.81 -0.34
CA LYS A 257 -2.25 16.78 -0.50
C LYS A 257 -2.83 15.72 0.43
N PRO A 258 -3.45 16.14 1.54
CA PRO A 258 -4.18 15.24 2.39
C PRO A 258 -5.40 14.64 1.68
N HIS A 259 -5.73 13.40 2.05
CA HIS A 259 -7.01 12.80 1.67
C HIS A 259 -8.18 13.67 2.18
N PRO A 260 -9.30 13.81 1.46
CA PRO A 260 -10.44 14.63 1.89
C PRO A 260 -10.98 14.29 3.29
N SER A 261 -10.99 12.99 3.62
CA SER A 261 -11.40 12.44 4.91
C SER A 261 -10.29 12.42 5.97
N ASP A 262 -9.08 12.89 5.67
CA ASP A 262 -8.01 13.01 6.67
C ASP A 262 -8.16 14.32 7.44
N ILE A 263 -8.89 14.24 8.56
CA ILE A 263 -9.20 15.38 9.41
C ILE A 263 -8.04 15.79 10.33
N GLN A 264 -6.96 15.00 10.38
CA GLN A 264 -5.90 15.21 11.37
C GLN A 264 -4.84 16.18 10.82
N GLY A 265 -4.41 16.01 9.57
CA GLY A 265 -3.78 17.08 8.77
C GLY A 265 -2.50 17.72 9.33
N ARG A 266 -1.78 17.09 10.26
CA ARG A 266 -0.60 17.68 10.96
C ARG A 266 0.72 17.56 10.21
N TYR A 267 0.68 17.41 8.89
CA TYR A 267 1.85 17.09 8.08
C TYR A 267 2.93 18.18 8.07
N SER A 268 2.56 19.46 8.18
CA SER A 268 3.54 20.55 8.21
C SER A 268 4.40 20.56 9.48
N GLN A 269 3.98 19.85 10.53
CA GLN A 269 4.75 19.69 11.77
C GLN A 269 5.75 18.53 11.66
N VAL A 270 5.45 17.55 10.83
CA VAL A 270 6.27 16.36 10.59
C VAL A 270 7.29 16.64 9.50
N ILE A 271 6.85 17.26 8.41
CA ILE A 271 7.68 17.58 7.25
C ILE A 271 7.86 19.09 7.21
N SER A 272 8.96 19.54 7.82
CA SER A 272 9.25 20.96 7.99
C SER A 272 9.43 21.66 6.64
N GLY A 273 8.79 22.82 6.48
CA GLY A 273 8.85 23.58 5.22
C GLY A 273 7.93 23.05 4.11
N SER A 274 7.09 22.05 4.38
CA SER A 274 6.10 21.58 3.41
C SER A 274 4.91 22.54 3.24
N TYR A 275 4.36 22.56 2.03
CA TYR A 275 3.12 23.25 1.70
C TYR A 275 1.95 22.27 1.71
N ILE A 276 0.94 22.55 2.52
CA ILE A 276 -0.25 21.69 2.61
C ILE A 276 -1.34 22.24 1.70
N ILE A 277 -1.68 21.47 0.66
CA ILE A 277 -2.85 21.73 -0.16
C ILE A 277 -4.10 21.33 0.62
N PRO A 278 -5.18 22.14 0.64
CA PRO A 278 -6.41 21.73 1.28
C PRO A 278 -6.98 20.38 0.78
N GLY A 279 -7.45 19.57 1.73
CA GLY A 279 -8.01 18.23 1.45
C GLY A 279 -9.26 18.23 0.58
N TYR A 280 -10.04 19.32 0.58
CA TYR A 280 -11.40 19.34 0.03
C TYR A 280 -11.51 19.29 -1.49
N PHE A 281 -10.53 19.80 -2.24
CA PHE A 281 -10.61 19.83 -3.70
C PHE A 281 -9.95 18.58 -4.34
N PRO A 282 -10.40 18.17 -5.53
CA PRO A 282 -9.96 16.94 -6.18
C PRO A 282 -8.51 17.05 -6.64
N SER A 283 -7.75 15.95 -6.51
CA SER A 283 -6.32 15.95 -6.81
C SER A 283 -6.01 16.32 -8.26
N GLU A 284 -6.93 16.05 -9.18
CA GLU A 284 -6.84 16.37 -10.60
C GLU A 284 -6.74 17.88 -10.87
N LEU A 285 -7.13 18.74 -9.92
CA LEU A 285 -6.99 20.19 -10.04
C LEU A 285 -5.67 20.73 -9.48
N ILE A 286 -4.86 19.89 -8.82
CA ILE A 286 -3.54 20.27 -8.30
C ILE A 286 -2.64 20.93 -9.36
N PRO A 287 -2.56 20.44 -10.62
CA PRO A 287 -1.73 21.05 -11.66
C PRO A 287 -2.10 22.50 -11.99
N TYR A 288 -3.33 22.92 -11.67
CA TYR A 288 -3.81 24.29 -11.89
C TYR A 288 -3.64 25.17 -10.65
N CYS A 289 -3.33 24.57 -9.50
CA CYS A 289 -2.97 25.29 -8.28
C CYS A 289 -1.49 25.66 -8.23
N VAL A 290 -0.64 24.95 -8.98
CA VAL A 290 0.82 25.08 -8.89
C VAL A 290 1.42 25.24 -10.27
N LYS A 291 2.28 26.25 -10.42
CA LYS A 291 3.03 26.46 -11.66
C LYS A 291 4.13 25.41 -11.79
N ASN A 292 4.31 24.93 -13.02
CA ASN A 292 5.27 23.91 -13.44
C ASN A 292 4.91 22.49 -12.98
N LYS A 293 5.50 21.49 -13.67
CA LYS A 293 5.34 20.08 -13.32
C LYS A 293 6.00 19.74 -11.99
N TYR A 294 5.55 18.64 -11.41
CA TYR A 294 6.16 18.00 -10.25
C TYR A 294 7.28 17.07 -10.74
N ALA A 295 8.47 17.22 -10.15
CA ALA A 295 9.58 16.34 -10.45
C ALA A 295 9.31 14.90 -9.97
N ILE A 296 8.59 14.75 -8.85
CA ILE A 296 8.25 13.44 -8.31
C ILE A 296 6.90 13.46 -7.58
N GLY A 297 6.12 12.39 -7.74
CA GLY A 297 4.90 12.10 -6.99
C GLY A 297 5.08 10.85 -6.14
N VAL A 298 4.74 10.92 -4.85
CA VAL A 298 4.88 9.82 -3.90
C VAL A 298 3.53 9.51 -3.27
N THR A 299 3.11 8.25 -3.28
CA THR A 299 1.91 7.82 -2.55
C THR A 299 2.01 6.37 -2.08
N VAL A 300 1.38 6.08 -0.95
CA VAL A 300 1.27 4.71 -0.46
C VAL A 300 0.24 3.93 -1.25
N SER A 301 -0.97 4.50 -1.39
CA SER A 301 -2.09 3.81 -2.04
C SER A 301 -3.16 4.76 -2.61
N SER A 302 -2.83 6.04 -2.85
CA SER A 302 -3.77 6.98 -3.47
C SER A 302 -3.89 6.74 -4.98
N THR A 303 -5.09 6.41 -5.46
CA THR A 303 -5.38 6.23 -6.89
C THR A 303 -5.33 7.53 -7.68
N ALA A 304 -5.46 8.68 -7.00
CA ALA A 304 -5.37 10.00 -7.62
C ALA A 304 -4.05 10.23 -8.37
N ILE A 305 -2.97 9.52 -8.00
CA ILE A 305 -1.68 9.65 -8.69
C ILE A 305 -1.76 9.26 -10.17
N PHE A 306 -2.68 8.36 -10.54
CA PHE A 306 -2.87 7.92 -11.93
C PHE A 306 -3.58 8.96 -12.80
N ASN A 307 -4.24 9.95 -12.20
CA ASN A 307 -4.84 11.07 -12.93
C ASN A 307 -3.91 12.29 -13.04
N LEU A 308 -2.61 12.11 -12.73
CA LEU A 308 -1.61 13.18 -12.75
C LEU A 308 -0.41 12.85 -13.67
N ASP A 309 -0.58 11.94 -14.62
CA ASP A 309 0.47 11.50 -15.57
C ASP A 309 1.09 12.67 -16.33
N GLN A 310 0.31 13.66 -16.79
CA GLN A 310 0.89 14.77 -17.54
C GLN A 310 1.63 15.78 -16.67
N SER A 311 1.38 15.76 -15.36
CA SER A 311 1.82 16.79 -14.41
C SER A 311 2.97 16.35 -13.51
N ILE A 312 3.28 15.05 -13.49
CA ILE A 312 4.33 14.47 -12.64
C ILE A 312 5.33 13.74 -13.54
N ASP A 313 6.60 14.13 -13.47
CA ASP A 313 7.66 13.55 -14.30
C ASP A 313 8.03 12.13 -13.84
N ASP A 314 8.10 11.89 -12.52
CA ASP A 314 8.39 10.57 -11.97
C ASP A 314 7.47 10.18 -10.79
N LYS A 315 7.19 8.89 -10.62
CA LYS A 315 6.25 8.38 -9.62
C LYS A 315 6.85 7.26 -8.77
N ILE A 316 6.53 7.33 -7.49
CA ILE A 316 6.79 6.31 -6.47
C ILE A 316 5.44 5.92 -5.87
N VAL A 317 4.97 4.73 -6.23
CA VAL A 317 3.70 4.16 -5.75
C VAL A 317 4.04 2.94 -4.94
N PHE A 318 3.53 2.85 -3.71
CA PHE A 318 3.70 1.65 -2.88
C PHE A 318 2.51 0.70 -3.01
N SER A 319 2.58 -0.41 -2.28
CA SER A 319 1.56 -1.45 -2.25
C SER A 319 0.78 -1.43 -0.93
N LYS A 320 -0.36 -2.13 -0.88
CA LYS A 320 -1.09 -2.43 0.37
C LYS A 320 -0.20 -3.09 1.43
N LYS A 321 0.86 -3.81 1.04
CA LYS A 321 1.80 -4.45 1.97
C LYS A 321 2.60 -3.41 2.73
N THR A 322 3.03 -2.35 2.05
CA THR A 322 3.73 -1.22 2.68
C THR A 322 2.89 -0.55 3.77
N GLU A 323 1.56 -0.46 3.64
CA GLU A 323 0.68 0.10 4.68
C GLU A 323 0.87 -0.57 6.06
N LYS A 324 1.20 -1.87 6.06
CA LYS A 324 1.40 -2.68 7.28
C LYS A 324 2.87 -2.85 7.65
N GLU A 325 3.77 -2.69 6.68
CA GLU A 325 5.16 -3.11 6.81
C GLU A 325 6.16 -1.95 6.68
N PHE A 326 5.68 -0.70 6.60
CA PHE A 326 6.55 0.47 6.45
C PHE A 326 7.60 0.61 7.55
N ILE A 327 7.35 0.06 8.75
CA ILE A 327 8.31 0.05 9.86
C ILE A 327 9.61 -0.69 9.51
N HIS A 328 9.60 -1.56 8.50
CA HIS A 328 10.79 -2.24 8.00
C HIS A 328 11.52 -1.47 6.89
N MET A 329 11.12 -0.22 6.55
CA MET A 329 11.72 0.58 5.48
C MET A 329 13.24 0.71 5.59
N HIS A 330 13.78 0.80 6.79
CA HIS A 330 15.22 0.84 7.02
C HIS A 330 15.93 -0.42 6.48
N ARG A 331 15.30 -1.59 6.61
CA ARG A 331 15.83 -2.85 6.10
C ARG A 331 15.84 -2.87 4.59
N TYR A 332 14.73 -2.48 3.95
CA TYR A 332 14.66 -2.38 2.49
C TYR A 332 15.65 -1.36 1.93
N TYR A 333 15.85 -0.23 2.62
CA TYR A 333 16.93 0.72 2.27
C TYR A 333 18.30 0.07 2.36
N ALA A 334 18.62 -0.64 3.44
CA ALA A 334 19.89 -1.33 3.59
C ALA A 334 20.12 -2.40 2.51
N VAL A 335 19.07 -3.14 2.10
CA VAL A 335 19.13 -4.05 0.95
C VAL A 335 19.55 -3.32 -0.32
N SER A 336 18.98 -2.14 -0.62
CA SER A 336 19.41 -1.35 -1.78
C SER A 336 20.89 -0.95 -1.73
N ARG A 337 21.41 -0.60 -0.55
CA ARG A 337 22.83 -0.30 -0.36
C ARG A 337 23.75 -1.52 -0.50
N ILE A 338 23.27 -2.71 -0.17
CA ILE A 338 24.00 -3.97 -0.36
C ILE A 338 24.03 -4.33 -1.86
N VAL A 339 22.90 -4.15 -2.54
CA VAL A 339 22.75 -4.42 -3.98
C VAL A 339 23.62 -3.50 -4.84
N GLU A 340 23.85 -2.25 -4.42
CA GLU A 340 24.82 -1.34 -5.07
C GLU A 340 26.27 -1.87 -5.11
N LEU A 341 26.63 -2.82 -4.25
CA LEU A 341 27.99 -3.38 -4.22
C LEU A 341 28.26 -4.37 -5.36
N LEU A 342 27.23 -4.74 -6.12
CA LEU A 342 27.30 -5.69 -7.22
C LEU A 342 27.97 -5.05 -8.44
N ASP A 343 28.85 -5.80 -9.12
CA ASP A 343 29.60 -5.32 -10.29
C ASP A 343 28.81 -5.39 -11.63
N SER A 344 27.49 -5.60 -11.61
CA SER A 344 26.71 -5.88 -12.82
C SER A 344 25.53 -4.93 -13.02
N ASP A 345 25.57 -4.22 -14.15
CA ASP A 345 24.49 -3.35 -14.65
C ASP A 345 23.22 -4.13 -15.02
N GLU A 346 23.34 -5.44 -15.23
CA GLU A 346 22.23 -6.36 -15.55
C GLU A 346 22.19 -7.46 -14.48
N THR A 347 21.36 -7.26 -13.46
CA THR A 347 21.12 -8.27 -12.42
C THR A 347 19.64 -8.52 -12.27
N CYS A 348 19.21 -9.76 -12.55
CA CYS A 348 17.87 -10.21 -12.23
C CYS A 348 17.77 -10.45 -10.72
N ILE A 349 16.83 -9.80 -10.06
CA ILE A 349 16.59 -9.94 -8.62
C ILE A 349 15.41 -10.88 -8.44
N HIS A 350 15.65 -11.99 -7.74
CA HIS A 350 14.61 -12.95 -7.41
C HIS A 350 14.14 -12.72 -5.97
N THR A 351 12.84 -12.67 -5.74
CA THR A 351 12.29 -12.43 -4.41
C THR A 351 11.42 -13.58 -3.93
N LEU A 352 11.41 -13.81 -2.62
CA LEU A 352 10.54 -14.77 -1.96
C LEU A 352 9.99 -14.16 -0.67
N GLY A 353 8.71 -13.78 -0.68
CA GLY A 353 8.03 -13.18 0.48
C GLY A 353 8.39 -11.72 0.78
N ALA A 354 9.23 -11.06 -0.03
CA ALA A 354 9.56 -9.63 0.11
C ALA A 354 8.46 -8.71 -0.46
N ASP A 355 8.47 -7.42 -0.12
CA ASP A 355 7.66 -6.40 -0.82
C ASP A 355 8.42 -5.90 -2.06
N ASP A 356 8.12 -6.49 -3.21
CA ASP A 356 8.78 -6.17 -4.48
C ASP A 356 8.61 -4.70 -4.89
N THR A 357 7.48 -4.09 -4.54
CA THR A 357 7.22 -2.68 -4.84
C THR A 357 8.12 -1.79 -4.00
N GLN A 358 8.29 -2.12 -2.72
CA GLN A 358 9.20 -1.39 -1.83
C GLN A 358 10.66 -1.53 -2.27
N LEU A 359 11.09 -2.74 -2.64
CA LEU A 359 12.42 -3.00 -3.20
C LEU A 359 12.67 -2.18 -4.47
N PHE A 360 11.74 -2.27 -5.43
CA PHE A 360 11.81 -1.51 -6.68
C PHE A 360 11.96 -0.01 -6.43
N ASN A 361 11.13 0.55 -5.55
CA ASN A 361 11.18 1.97 -5.22
C ASN A 361 12.53 2.38 -4.62
N PHE A 362 13.11 1.57 -3.72
CA PHE A 362 14.43 1.86 -3.15
C PHE A 362 15.57 1.72 -4.16
N PHE A 363 15.54 0.69 -5.01
CA PHE A 363 16.54 0.55 -6.08
C PHE A 363 16.48 1.72 -7.05
N LYS A 364 15.27 2.18 -7.38
CA LYS A 364 15.05 3.31 -8.28
C LYS A 364 15.57 4.62 -7.71
N VAL A 365 15.25 4.97 -6.46
CA VAL A 365 15.64 6.29 -5.91
C VAL A 365 17.11 6.38 -5.52
N ASN A 366 17.76 5.25 -5.28
CA ASN A 366 19.19 5.21 -4.95
C ASN A 366 20.07 4.91 -6.18
N ASP A 367 19.47 4.83 -7.39
CA ASP A 367 20.15 4.43 -8.63
C ASP A 367 20.98 3.15 -8.45
N ALA A 368 20.43 2.19 -7.69
CA ALA A 368 21.18 1.03 -7.23
C ALA A 368 21.58 0.09 -8.38
N ILE A 369 20.70 -0.01 -9.39
CA ILE A 369 20.89 -0.78 -10.62
C ILE A 369 20.21 -0.03 -11.77
N ASN A 370 20.84 -0.01 -12.95
CA ASN A 370 20.34 0.66 -14.15
C ASN A 370 19.05 0.04 -14.73
N ASN A 371 18.96 -1.29 -14.75
CA ASN A 371 17.80 -2.04 -15.24
C ASN A 371 17.22 -2.94 -14.14
N ILE A 372 16.26 -2.42 -13.38
CA ILE A 372 15.63 -3.15 -12.27
C ILE A 372 14.66 -4.19 -12.84
N ASN A 373 15.02 -5.47 -12.74
CA ASN A 373 14.13 -6.59 -13.04
C ASN A 373 13.93 -7.44 -11.77
N ILE A 374 12.73 -7.40 -11.20
CA ILE A 374 12.35 -8.17 -10.02
C ILE A 374 11.40 -9.29 -10.43
N VAL A 375 11.76 -10.53 -10.11
CA VAL A 375 10.95 -11.72 -10.35
C VAL A 375 10.52 -12.31 -9.02
N SER A 376 9.23 -12.21 -8.74
CA SER A 376 8.60 -12.74 -7.53
C SER A 376 8.35 -14.23 -7.64
N HIS A 377 8.68 -14.96 -6.58
CA HIS A 377 8.45 -16.40 -6.44
C HIS A 377 7.58 -16.70 -5.22
N ASN A 378 6.78 -17.75 -5.32
CA ASN A 378 5.92 -18.21 -4.23
C ASN A 378 6.53 -19.37 -3.44
N THR A 379 7.46 -20.11 -4.06
CA THR A 379 8.05 -21.32 -3.47
C THR A 379 9.56 -21.34 -3.65
N ILE A 380 10.25 -22.06 -2.76
CA ILE A 380 11.71 -22.21 -2.83
C ILE A 380 12.11 -23.02 -4.08
N SER A 381 11.29 -23.98 -4.50
CA SER A 381 11.53 -24.75 -5.74
C SER A 381 11.57 -23.88 -7.00
N GLU A 382 10.84 -22.76 -7.03
CA GLU A 382 10.89 -21.81 -8.14
C GLU A 382 12.22 -21.03 -8.18
N LEU A 383 12.95 -20.98 -7.07
CA LEU A 383 14.28 -20.36 -6.98
C LEU A 383 15.40 -21.28 -7.48
N GLU A 384 15.18 -22.57 -7.74
CA GLU A 384 16.19 -23.54 -8.22
C GLU A 384 16.52 -23.39 -9.74
N LEU A 385 16.66 -22.15 -10.22
CA LEU A 385 16.95 -21.83 -11.64
C LEU A 385 18.45 -21.95 -12.02
N PRO A 386 18.81 -22.10 -13.31
CA PRO A 386 20.19 -22.38 -13.74
C PRO A 386 21.16 -21.18 -13.84
N GLU A 387 20.70 -19.92 -13.68
CA GLU A 387 21.55 -18.72 -13.85
C GLU A 387 21.82 -17.97 -12.54
N ARG A 388 22.83 -17.09 -12.55
CA ARG A 388 23.36 -16.33 -11.39
C ARG A 388 22.28 -15.49 -10.71
N LYS A 389 22.20 -15.53 -9.38
CA LYS A 389 21.05 -14.94 -8.65
C LYS A 389 21.46 -14.01 -7.53
N VAL A 390 20.85 -12.83 -7.54
CA VAL A 390 20.58 -12.09 -6.30
C VAL A 390 19.20 -12.49 -5.83
N ILE A 391 19.14 -13.12 -4.66
CA ILE A 391 17.90 -13.60 -4.07
C ILE A 391 17.62 -12.77 -2.82
N ILE A 392 16.41 -12.24 -2.68
CA ILE A 392 15.98 -11.48 -1.51
C ILE A 392 14.81 -12.21 -0.86
N ILE A 393 15.00 -12.61 0.40
CA ILE A 393 14.05 -13.44 1.14
C ILE A 393 13.54 -12.67 2.36
N ASP A 394 12.23 -12.75 2.60
CA ASP A 394 11.60 -12.20 3.81
C ASP A 394 10.54 -13.17 4.37
N LYS A 395 9.24 -12.84 4.29
CA LYS A 395 8.16 -13.56 4.98
C LYS A 395 7.64 -14.75 4.15
N VAL A 396 8.29 -15.91 4.29
CA VAL A 396 7.99 -17.09 3.45
C VAL A 396 6.81 -17.95 3.95
N SER A 397 6.33 -17.83 5.20
CA SER A 397 5.13 -18.60 5.64
C SER A 397 4.43 -18.09 6.91
N ASN A 398 3.09 -18.24 6.94
CA ASN A 398 2.15 -17.75 7.97
C ASN A 398 1.81 -18.74 9.12
N SER A 399 2.57 -19.83 9.34
CA SER A 399 2.32 -20.69 10.53
C SER A 399 3.57 -21.31 11.14
N GLU A 400 3.61 -21.36 12.48
CA GLU A 400 4.74 -21.90 13.26
C GLU A 400 5.11 -23.36 12.89
N ARG A 401 4.12 -24.18 12.52
CA ARG A 401 4.38 -25.58 12.07
C ARG A 401 5.15 -25.64 10.75
N LYS A 402 4.94 -24.69 9.84
CA LYS A 402 5.64 -24.61 8.56
C LYS A 402 7.00 -23.93 8.64
N GLN A 403 7.27 -23.16 9.70
CA GLN A 403 8.52 -22.38 9.82
C GLN A 403 9.78 -23.25 9.84
N HIS A 404 9.77 -24.39 10.55
CA HIS A 404 10.93 -25.30 10.58
C HIS A 404 11.15 -26.00 9.24
N GLU A 405 10.08 -26.48 8.60
CA GLU A 405 10.15 -27.07 7.26
C GLU A 405 10.72 -26.04 6.25
N THR A 406 10.22 -24.81 6.33
CA THR A 406 10.68 -23.68 5.51
C THR A 406 12.15 -23.37 5.78
N ALA A 407 12.57 -23.26 7.04
CA ALA A 407 13.97 -22.99 7.39
C ALA A 407 14.91 -24.11 6.96
N ASN A 408 14.47 -25.37 7.02
CA ASN A 408 15.24 -26.51 6.54
C ASN A 408 15.40 -26.46 5.01
N GLU A 409 14.31 -26.20 4.28
CA GLU A 409 14.33 -26.03 2.82
C GLU A 409 15.24 -24.88 2.40
N ILE A 410 15.14 -23.72 3.06
CA ILE A 410 16.01 -22.57 2.82
C ILE A 410 17.47 -22.94 3.12
N SER A 411 17.74 -23.64 4.22
CA SER A 411 19.11 -24.04 4.59
C SER A 411 19.74 -24.96 3.53
N ARG A 412 18.98 -25.93 2.99
CA ARG A 412 19.43 -26.78 1.87
C ARG A 412 19.65 -25.97 0.61
N PHE A 413 18.74 -25.06 0.30
CA PHE A 413 18.84 -24.16 -0.84
C PHE A 413 20.11 -23.32 -0.76
N LEU A 414 20.43 -22.71 0.39
CA LEU A 414 21.66 -21.94 0.61
C LEU A 414 22.93 -22.77 0.37
N GLN A 415 22.95 -24.03 0.84
CA GLN A 415 24.08 -24.92 0.56
C GLN A 415 24.28 -25.21 -0.92
N SER A 416 23.20 -25.23 -1.71
CA SER A 416 23.24 -25.44 -3.16
C SER A 416 23.77 -24.24 -3.97
N LEU A 417 23.79 -23.04 -3.38
CA LEU A 417 24.23 -21.81 -4.06
C LEU A 417 25.71 -21.86 -4.46
N THR A 418 26.06 -21.19 -5.56
CA THR A 418 27.42 -21.10 -6.11
C THR A 418 28.13 -19.82 -5.67
N GLU A 419 29.40 -19.65 -6.06
CA GLU A 419 30.16 -18.41 -5.81
C GLU A 419 29.64 -17.19 -6.59
N ASN A 420 28.71 -17.37 -7.53
CA ASN A 420 28.08 -16.26 -8.23
C ASN A 420 26.77 -15.80 -7.58
N ASP A 421 26.28 -16.53 -6.58
CA ASP A 421 24.96 -16.29 -5.98
C ASP A 421 25.08 -15.54 -4.67
N ILE A 422 24.09 -14.70 -4.40
CA ILE A 422 23.98 -13.89 -3.19
C ILE A 422 22.54 -14.01 -2.71
N SER A 423 22.36 -14.34 -1.43
CA SER A 423 21.05 -14.35 -0.77
C SER A 423 21.03 -13.32 0.34
N ILE A 424 20.03 -12.45 0.34
CA ILE A 424 19.83 -11.37 1.33
C ILE A 424 18.53 -11.64 2.07
N PHE A 425 18.59 -11.68 3.40
CA PHE A 425 17.46 -11.90 4.29
C PHE A 425 17.08 -10.60 4.98
N ILE A 426 15.90 -10.06 4.65
CA ILE A 426 15.35 -8.85 5.28
C ILE A 426 14.99 -9.12 6.75
N ASN A 427 14.56 -10.36 7.05
CA ASN A 427 14.29 -10.87 8.38
C ASN A 427 13.23 -10.06 9.16
N SER A 428 12.19 -9.54 8.49
CA SER A 428 11.15 -8.68 9.07
C SER A 428 10.46 -9.29 10.30
N GLU A 429 10.33 -10.62 10.34
CA GLU A 429 9.69 -11.37 11.44
C GLU A 429 10.68 -11.84 12.52
N GLU A 430 11.98 -11.54 12.37
CA GLU A 430 13.05 -11.92 13.31
C GLU A 430 13.11 -13.42 13.62
N ASN A 431 12.67 -14.20 12.65
CA ASN A 431 12.47 -15.64 12.73
C ASN A 431 13.69 -16.42 12.20
N ASN A 432 14.68 -15.72 11.63
CA ASN A 432 15.96 -16.24 11.16
C ASN A 432 15.81 -17.45 10.22
N LEU A 433 14.95 -17.33 9.21
CA LEU A 433 14.61 -18.41 8.26
C LEU A 433 15.80 -19.04 7.51
N PHE A 434 16.96 -18.41 7.53
CA PHE A 434 18.17 -18.89 6.87
C PHE A 434 18.87 -20.05 7.60
N TYR A 435 18.41 -20.46 8.79
CA TYR A 435 19.07 -21.48 9.57
C TYR A 435 18.10 -22.47 10.22
N ASP A 436 18.41 -23.75 10.08
CA ASP A 436 17.82 -24.86 10.81
C ASP A 436 18.90 -25.76 11.43
N TYR A 437 18.52 -26.59 12.40
CA TYR A 437 19.45 -27.47 13.10
C TYR A 437 20.17 -28.44 12.14
N GLY A 438 21.52 -28.49 12.22
CA GLY A 438 22.36 -29.36 11.40
C GLY A 438 22.96 -28.71 10.15
N TYR A 439 22.83 -27.39 10.01
CA TYR A 439 23.39 -26.60 8.91
C TYR A 439 24.38 -25.52 9.39
N GLU A 440 25.25 -25.84 10.34
CA GLU A 440 26.19 -24.89 10.96
C GLU A 440 27.15 -24.26 9.95
N ASP A 441 27.48 -24.98 8.88
CA ASP A 441 28.37 -24.49 7.82
C ASP A 441 27.82 -23.27 7.07
N ILE A 442 26.54 -22.95 7.21
CA ILE A 442 25.93 -21.74 6.63
C ILE A 442 26.61 -20.48 7.20
N PHE A 443 26.95 -20.47 8.48
CA PHE A 443 27.55 -19.32 9.15
C PHE A 443 28.92 -18.95 8.58
N ASN A 444 29.66 -19.91 8.03
CA ASN A 444 30.97 -19.66 7.39
C ASN A 444 30.90 -18.69 6.20
N ASN A 445 29.72 -18.55 5.60
CA ASN A 445 29.48 -17.68 4.44
C ASN A 445 28.38 -16.65 4.73
N MET A 446 28.03 -16.44 6.00
CA MET A 446 27.01 -15.51 6.44
C MET A 446 27.63 -14.21 6.96
N ALA A 447 27.03 -13.09 6.60
CA ALA A 447 27.35 -11.76 7.06
C ALA A 447 26.15 -11.20 7.83
N HIS A 448 26.42 -10.56 8.98
CA HIS A 448 25.43 -9.84 9.77
C HIS A 448 25.59 -8.34 9.54
N VAL A 449 24.59 -7.72 8.92
CA VAL A 449 24.50 -6.28 8.71
C VAL A 449 23.57 -5.69 9.76
N ILE A 450 24.07 -4.73 10.52
CA ILE A 450 23.29 -4.01 11.53
C ILE A 450 22.91 -2.63 11.02
N ILE A 451 21.69 -2.21 11.35
CA ILE A 451 21.17 -0.88 11.09
C ILE A 451 20.98 -0.22 12.45
N GLN A 452 21.91 0.64 12.82
CA GLN A 452 21.86 1.43 14.05
C GLN A 452 20.99 2.66 13.82
N LYS A 453 20.13 2.99 14.79
CA LYS A 453 19.23 4.15 14.77
C LYS A 453 19.55 5.05 15.96
N GLU A 454 19.94 6.29 15.68
CA GLU A 454 20.25 7.30 16.69
C GLU A 454 19.27 8.46 16.56
N LEU A 455 18.67 8.90 17.68
CA LEU A 455 17.83 10.09 17.68
C LEU A 455 18.68 11.34 17.46
N VAL A 456 18.24 12.19 16.54
CA VAL A 456 18.84 13.51 16.34
C VAL A 456 18.25 14.53 17.33
N ASN A 457 17.03 14.29 17.82
CA ASN A 457 16.35 15.13 18.82
C ASN A 457 15.34 14.31 19.64
N ASP A 458 15.15 14.66 20.92
CA ASP A 458 14.28 13.97 21.89
C ASP A 458 12.76 14.20 21.66
N ALA A 459 12.39 15.00 20.66
CA ALA A 459 11.01 15.44 20.46
C ALA A 459 10.07 14.35 19.92
N TYR A 460 10.60 13.39 19.16
CA TYR A 460 9.86 12.23 18.66
C TYR A 460 10.46 10.94 19.24
N LYS A 461 9.67 10.17 19.99
CA LYS A 461 10.05 8.81 20.39
C LYS A 461 9.88 7.87 19.21
N THR A 462 10.84 7.85 18.29
CA THR A 462 10.98 6.75 17.32
C THR A 462 11.72 5.58 17.96
N ASP A 463 11.51 4.39 17.42
CA ASP A 463 12.22 3.19 17.87
C ASP A 463 13.72 3.29 17.49
N THR A 464 14.58 3.20 18.50
CA THR A 464 16.05 3.21 18.34
C THR A 464 16.66 1.81 18.39
N GLU A 465 15.85 0.76 18.55
CA GLU A 465 16.36 -0.62 18.58
C GLU A 465 17.01 -0.98 17.25
N PRO A 466 18.24 -1.51 17.26
CA PRO A 466 18.94 -1.81 16.01
C PRO A 466 18.23 -2.92 15.23
N GLU A 467 18.25 -2.79 13.91
CA GLU A 467 17.65 -3.76 13.01
C GLU A 467 18.72 -4.60 12.33
N ASN A 468 18.35 -5.82 11.91
CA ASN A 468 19.30 -6.83 11.46
C ASN A 468 18.93 -7.36 10.07
N ILE A 469 19.92 -7.43 9.20
CA ILE A 469 19.87 -8.10 7.89
C ILE A 469 20.96 -9.15 7.85
N PHE A 470 20.70 -10.24 7.15
CA PHE A 470 21.69 -11.31 6.95
C PHE A 470 21.97 -11.50 5.47
N VAL A 471 23.24 -11.68 5.13
CA VAL A 471 23.68 -11.85 3.74
C VAL A 471 24.49 -13.13 3.64
N TYR A 472 24.05 -14.07 2.82
CA TYR A 472 24.77 -15.30 2.52
C TYR A 472 25.41 -15.19 1.14
N SER A 473 26.71 -15.41 1.05
CA SER A 473 27.39 -15.59 -0.24
C SER A 473 28.71 -16.34 -0.10
N LYS A 474 28.96 -17.27 -1.04
CA LYS A 474 30.27 -17.91 -1.20
C LYS A 474 31.25 -17.02 -1.98
N ASN A 475 30.80 -15.88 -2.51
CA ASN A 475 31.62 -14.93 -3.25
C ASN A 475 32.52 -14.12 -2.33
N LYS A 476 33.79 -14.51 -2.22
CA LYS A 476 34.77 -13.79 -1.38
C LYS A 476 34.99 -12.33 -1.80
N GLY A 477 34.90 -12.02 -3.10
CA GLY A 477 35.06 -10.67 -3.61
C GLY A 477 33.94 -9.75 -3.13
N PHE A 478 32.69 -10.21 -3.27
CA PHE A 478 31.52 -9.50 -2.76
C PHE A 478 31.54 -9.38 -1.23
N MET A 479 31.87 -10.46 -0.51
CA MET A 479 31.97 -10.41 0.96
C MET A 479 33.04 -9.40 1.43
N ASN A 480 34.15 -9.25 0.71
CA ASN A 480 35.15 -8.21 0.97
C ASN A 480 34.63 -6.79 0.72
N LYS A 481 33.77 -6.58 -0.27
CA LYS A 481 33.11 -5.29 -0.46
C LYS A 481 32.12 -5.01 0.66
N LEU A 482 31.33 -6.02 1.04
CA LEU A 482 30.36 -5.94 2.12
C LEU A 482 31.03 -5.62 3.48
N LEU A 483 32.24 -6.13 3.72
CA LEU A 483 33.06 -5.76 4.89
C LEU A 483 33.35 -4.26 4.99
N ASN A 484 33.40 -3.57 3.85
CA ASN A 484 33.64 -2.13 3.79
C ASN A 484 32.33 -1.32 3.69
N LEU A 485 31.16 -1.97 3.80
CA LEU A 485 29.87 -1.27 3.81
C LEU A 485 29.78 -0.42 5.07
N ASN A 486 29.77 0.90 4.88
CA ASN A 486 29.49 1.87 5.92
C ASN A 486 28.66 3.00 5.30
N VAL A 487 27.35 2.99 5.56
CA VAL A 487 26.42 3.99 5.04
C VAL A 487 25.80 4.73 6.19
N GLU A 488 25.90 6.06 6.17
CA GLU A 488 25.18 6.92 7.10
C GLU A 488 24.14 7.74 6.34
N ARG A 489 22.95 7.88 6.92
CA ARG A 489 21.90 8.76 6.39
C ARG A 489 21.17 9.43 7.53
N GLU A 490 21.03 10.74 7.43
CA GLU A 490 20.18 11.52 8.34
C GLU A 490 18.78 11.63 7.73
N LEU A 491 17.78 11.19 8.48
CA LEU A 491 16.36 11.27 8.14
C LEU A 491 15.81 12.49 8.87
N LYS A 492 15.82 13.64 8.18
CA LYS A 492 15.57 14.96 8.78
C LYS A 492 14.14 15.05 9.34
N ASN A 493 13.15 14.56 8.61
CA ASN A 493 11.74 14.62 9.01
C ASN A 493 11.42 13.58 10.09
N ASN A 494 12.04 12.41 10.01
CA ASN A 494 11.94 11.35 11.01
C ASN A 494 12.83 11.58 12.25
N GLN A 495 13.70 12.61 12.22
CA GLN A 495 14.62 12.99 13.29
C GLN A 495 15.53 11.85 13.76
N THR A 496 15.93 10.98 12.83
CA THR A 496 16.75 9.80 13.14
C THR A 496 17.94 9.75 12.19
N LYS A 497 19.13 9.46 12.72
CA LYS A 497 20.31 9.11 11.93
C LYS A 497 20.42 7.59 11.89
N ILE A 498 20.55 7.05 10.69
CA ILE A 498 20.78 5.62 10.48
C ILE A 498 22.23 5.37 10.07
N ARG A 499 22.83 4.32 10.63
CA ARG A 499 24.14 3.79 10.20
C ARG A 499 23.98 2.31 9.86
N ILE A 500 24.36 1.95 8.63
CA ILE A 500 24.36 0.58 8.14
C ILE A 500 25.82 0.14 8.06
N SER A 501 26.15 -0.92 8.78
CA SER A 501 27.50 -1.47 8.81
C SER A 501 27.48 -2.97 9.04
N LEU A 502 28.55 -3.65 8.62
CA LEU A 502 28.76 -5.04 8.98
C LEU A 502 29.21 -5.15 10.46
N VAL A 503 28.68 -6.11 11.19
CA VAL A 503 29.19 -6.50 12.51
C VAL A 503 30.27 -7.56 12.31
N GLN A 504 31.50 -7.26 12.76
CA GLN A 504 32.62 -8.20 12.73
C GLN A 504 33.24 -8.36 14.13
N PRO A 505 33.60 -9.60 14.52
CA PRO A 505 33.28 -10.85 13.80
C PRO A 505 31.77 -11.13 13.79
N PHE A 506 31.33 -12.08 12.96
CA PHE A 506 30.09 -12.81 13.24
C PHE A 506 30.34 -13.54 14.55
N ASP A 507 30.18 -12.81 15.65
CA ASP A 507 30.68 -13.19 16.96
C ASP A 507 29.84 -14.35 17.50
N SER A 508 30.44 -15.17 18.35
CA SER A 508 29.74 -16.28 19.02
C SER A 508 28.49 -15.80 19.76
N SER A 509 28.44 -14.52 20.15
CA SER A 509 27.26 -13.87 20.73
C SER A 509 26.08 -13.71 19.76
N VAL A 510 26.31 -13.53 18.45
CA VAL A 510 25.25 -13.47 17.42
C VAL A 510 24.75 -14.89 17.11
N GLU A 511 25.67 -15.85 16.96
CA GLU A 511 25.33 -17.27 16.83
C GLU A 511 24.53 -17.77 18.05
N GLU A 512 24.92 -17.36 19.26
CA GLU A 512 24.23 -17.69 20.50
C GLU A 512 22.83 -17.05 20.53
N LYS A 513 22.67 -15.79 20.10
CA LYS A 513 21.34 -15.14 20.02
C LYS A 513 20.41 -15.84 19.04
N ILE A 514 20.90 -16.18 17.85
CA ILE A 514 20.14 -16.92 16.82
C ILE A 514 19.77 -18.30 17.37
N SER A 515 20.74 -19.01 17.96
CA SER A 515 20.53 -20.34 18.55
C SER A 515 19.55 -20.31 19.73
N LYS A 516 19.62 -19.29 20.60
CA LYS A 516 18.66 -19.06 21.70
C LYS A 516 17.25 -18.76 21.16
N GLY A 517 17.13 -17.98 20.10
CA GLY A 517 15.85 -17.70 19.44
C GLY A 517 15.20 -18.98 18.90
N ILE A 518 15.97 -19.81 18.22
CA ILE A 518 15.51 -21.11 17.69
C ILE A 518 15.15 -22.06 18.82
N LEU A 519 15.95 -22.11 19.89
CA LEU A 519 15.64 -22.90 21.07
C LEU A 519 14.33 -22.46 21.70
N LYS A 520 14.10 -21.15 21.85
CA LYS A 520 12.86 -20.59 22.39
C LYS A 520 11.65 -21.00 21.55
N SER A 521 11.72 -20.83 20.22
CA SER A 521 10.67 -21.27 19.28
C SER A 521 10.43 -22.78 19.36
N THR A 522 11.50 -23.56 19.43
CA THR A 522 11.43 -25.03 19.59
C THR A 522 10.75 -25.43 20.91
N ILE A 523 11.05 -24.73 22.01
CA ILE A 523 10.44 -24.96 23.32
C ILE A 523 8.95 -24.58 23.31
N GLU A 524 8.57 -23.42 22.76
CA GLU A 524 7.16 -23.00 22.67
C GLU A 524 6.34 -23.99 21.83
N ARG A 525 6.90 -24.50 20.73
CA ARG A 525 6.30 -25.57 19.92
C ARG A 525 6.13 -26.87 20.71
N LEU A 526 7.13 -27.28 21.48
CA LEU A 526 7.05 -28.46 22.34
C LEU A 526 5.98 -28.31 23.43
N LYS A 527 5.80 -27.10 23.99
CA LYS A 527 4.69 -26.78 24.91
C LYS A 527 3.33 -26.90 24.22
N LEU A 528 3.21 -26.42 22.98
CA LEU A 528 2.00 -26.53 22.16
C LEU A 528 1.59 -28.00 21.92
N TYR A 529 2.56 -28.86 21.62
CA TYR A 529 2.34 -30.31 21.52
C TYR A 529 1.93 -30.93 22.87
N ALA A 530 2.57 -30.54 23.97
CA ALA A 530 2.23 -31.00 25.31
C ALA A 530 0.83 -30.54 25.79
N THR A 531 0.35 -29.38 25.31
CA THR A 531 -1.02 -28.91 25.61
C THR A 531 -2.11 -29.63 24.80
N GLN A 532 -1.78 -30.15 23.61
CA GLN A 532 -2.72 -31.00 22.84
C GLN A 532 -2.78 -32.42 23.42
N ASP A 533 -1.69 -32.90 24.01
CA ASP A 533 -1.59 -34.16 24.76
C ASP A 533 -1.57 -33.91 26.29
N SER A 534 -2.55 -33.16 26.81
CA SER A 534 -2.87 -32.98 28.25
C SER A 534 -1.72 -33.18 29.26
N VAL A 535 -0.63 -32.43 29.20
CA VAL A 535 0.25 -32.25 30.37
C VAL A 535 0.78 -30.81 30.43
N ILE A 536 0.30 -30.05 31.42
CA ILE A 536 0.83 -28.73 31.79
C ILE A 536 2.10 -28.97 32.63
N PHE A 537 3.22 -28.35 32.27
CA PHE A 537 4.48 -28.47 33.00
C PHE A 537 5.01 -27.09 33.44
N ASP A 538 5.32 -26.97 34.74
CA ASP A 538 5.79 -25.73 35.38
C ASP A 538 7.33 -25.57 35.42
N ASP A 539 8.12 -26.55 34.95
CA ASP A 539 9.60 -26.57 35.08
C ASP A 539 10.27 -27.08 33.77
N PRO A 540 10.93 -26.21 32.98
CA PRO A 540 11.53 -26.54 31.68
C PRO A 540 12.61 -27.63 31.75
N THR A 541 13.36 -27.70 32.85
CA THR A 541 14.48 -28.63 33.04
C THR A 541 14.02 -30.08 33.25
N LYS A 542 12.82 -30.27 33.82
CA LYS A 542 12.24 -31.60 34.05
C LYS A 542 11.49 -32.17 32.83
N PHE A 543 11.27 -31.34 31.81
CA PHE A 543 10.58 -31.72 30.58
C PHE A 543 11.42 -32.66 29.71
N ILE A 544 12.75 -32.45 29.65
CA ILE A 544 13.69 -33.21 28.81
C ILE A 544 13.73 -34.69 29.21
N ASP A 545 13.65 -34.99 30.51
CA ASP A 545 13.75 -36.36 31.01
C ASP A 545 12.54 -37.24 30.69
N ARG A 546 11.35 -36.63 30.55
CA ARG A 546 10.06 -37.32 30.45
C ARG A 546 9.48 -37.43 29.03
N LEU A 547 10.18 -36.91 28.02
CA LEU A 547 9.79 -37.09 26.62
C LEU A 547 9.93 -38.56 26.20
N THR A 548 8.82 -39.15 25.75
CA THR A 548 8.70 -40.59 25.44
C THR A 548 9.20 -40.96 24.04
N SER A 549 9.35 -39.98 23.14
CA SER A 549 9.89 -40.24 21.80
C SER A 549 11.43 -40.17 21.81
N LYS A 550 12.04 -41.26 21.34
CA LYS A 550 13.50 -41.42 21.33
C LYS A 550 14.21 -40.35 20.49
N SER A 551 13.60 -39.89 19.39
CA SER A 551 14.20 -38.86 18.51
C SER A 551 14.19 -37.45 19.12
N ILE A 552 13.12 -37.08 19.84
CA ILE A 552 13.03 -35.77 20.49
C ILE A 552 14.02 -35.70 21.65
N LYS A 553 14.15 -36.80 22.42
CA LYS A 553 15.13 -36.90 23.51
C LYS A 553 16.57 -36.76 23.02
N THR A 554 16.92 -37.40 21.89
CA THR A 554 18.25 -37.26 21.29
C THR A 554 18.53 -35.85 20.78
N THR A 555 17.54 -35.18 20.17
CA THR A 555 17.71 -33.81 19.66
C THR A 555 17.93 -32.81 20.80
N LEU A 556 17.15 -32.91 21.88
CA LEU A 556 17.28 -32.03 23.05
C LEU A 556 18.55 -32.30 23.85
N GLN A 557 18.96 -33.56 24.02
CA GLN A 557 20.23 -33.89 24.69
C GLN A 557 21.45 -33.41 23.88
N THR A 558 21.33 -33.33 22.56
CA THR A 558 22.41 -32.80 21.71
C THR A 558 22.48 -31.28 21.80
N LEU A 559 21.33 -30.59 21.87
CA LEU A 559 21.25 -29.14 22.13
C LEU A 559 21.78 -28.77 23.52
N GLU A 560 21.42 -29.52 24.56
CA GLU A 560 21.86 -29.29 25.94
C GLU A 560 23.38 -29.50 26.11
N ARG A 561 23.94 -30.57 25.53
CA ARG A 561 25.39 -30.81 25.54
C ARG A 561 26.17 -29.70 24.82
N ARG A 562 25.61 -29.14 23.75
CA ARG A 562 26.26 -28.03 23.02
C ARG A 562 26.17 -26.71 23.76
N LEU A 563 25.03 -26.41 24.39
CA LEU A 563 24.91 -25.24 25.28
C LEU A 563 25.92 -25.30 26.42
N LEU A 564 26.11 -26.49 27.00
CA LEU A 564 27.13 -26.70 28.03
C LEU A 564 28.56 -26.55 27.48
N SER A 565 28.84 -26.98 26.24
CA SER A 565 30.16 -26.79 25.62
C SER A 565 30.47 -25.36 25.17
N TYR A 566 29.48 -24.46 25.15
CA TYR A 566 29.68 -23.02 24.93
C TYR A 566 29.85 -22.24 26.25
N ILE A 567 29.53 -22.86 27.39
CA ILE A 567 29.65 -22.28 28.73
C ILE A 567 31.01 -22.65 29.39
N GLU A 568 31.67 -23.71 28.89
CA GLU A 568 33.06 -24.07 29.20
C GLU A 568 34.05 -23.45 28.21
#